data_AF-A0A2W6PKB4-F1
#
_entry.id   AF-A0A2W6PKB4-F1
#
_cell.length_a   1.000
_cell.length_b   1.000
_cell.length_c   1.000
_cell.angle_alpha   90.00
_cell.angle_beta   90.00
_cell.angle_gamma   90.00
#
_symmetry.space_group_name_H-M   'P 1'
#
loop_
_entity.id
_entity.type
_entity.pdbx_description
1 polymer ?
#
loop_
_entity_poly.entity_id
_entity_poly.type
_entity_poly.pdbx_seq_one_letter_code
_entity_poly.pdbx_strand_id
1 'polypeptide(L)'
;QGLRVEEIKEIVKVLEEAKEVYWDSANNSLLYFFEDKKDSSKVNKIIIRPDYNLKKFGKTNAIITLGKVDKDRKGLKHLKKIR
;
A
#
# COMPACT_ATOMS: atom_id res chain seq x y z
N GLN A 1 -11.71 -3.07 7.84
CA GLN A 1 -11.60 -1.80 8.59
C GLN A 1 -10.63 -0.88 7.88
N GLY A 2 -10.93 0.43 7.81
CA GLY A 2 -10.08 1.45 7.20
C GLY A 2 -8.98 1.96 8.14
N LEU A 3 -8.11 2.84 7.63
CA LEU A 3 -7.08 3.50 8.44
C LEU A 3 -7.69 4.62 9.29
N ARG A 4 -7.11 4.83 10.47
CA ARG A 4 -7.43 5.95 11.36
C ARG A 4 -6.74 7.24 10.88
N VAL A 5 -7.23 8.40 11.31
CA VAL A 5 -6.72 9.72 10.90
C VAL A 5 -5.23 9.88 11.20
N GLU A 6 -4.77 9.34 12.34
CA GLU A 6 -3.37 9.39 12.74
C GLU A 6 -2.49 8.58 11.78
N GLU A 7 -2.99 7.44 11.27
CA GLU A 7 -2.28 6.59 10.32
C GLU A 7 -2.24 7.21 8.92
N ILE A 8 -3.25 8.01 8.56
CA ILE A 8 -3.28 8.75 7.28
C ILE A 8 -2.19 9.82 7.25
N LYS A 9 -1.96 10.54 8.36
CA LYS A 9 -0.90 11.55 8.46
C LYS A 9 0.50 10.97 8.30
N GLU A 10 0.69 9.71 8.65
CA GLU A 10 1.97 9.01 8.53
C GLU A 10 2.26 8.53 7.10
N ILE A 11 1.29 8.54 6.19
CA ILE A 11 1.46 8.07 4.80
C ILE A 11 2.59 8.82 4.10
N VAL A 12 2.63 10.15 4.19
CA VAL A 12 3.67 10.95 3.50
C VAL A 12 5.06 10.52 3.99
N LYS A 13 5.22 10.37 5.30
CA LYS A 13 6.45 9.91 5.93
C LYS A 13 6.80 8.48 5.53
N VAL A 14 5.82 7.59 5.45
CA VAL A 14 6.03 6.21 4.97
C VAL A 14 6.49 6.20 3.52
N LEU A 15 5.91 7.02 2.64
CA LEU A 15 6.34 7.08 1.24
C LEU A 15 7.76 7.65 1.09
N GLU A 16 8.15 8.58 1.96
CA GLU A 16 9.49 9.16 2.00
C GLU A 16 10.55 8.20 2.59
N GLU A 17 10.22 7.55 3.70
CA GLU A 17 11.16 6.75 4.52
C GLU A 17 11.08 5.23 4.28
N ALA A 18 10.17 4.75 3.42
CA ALA A 18 9.90 3.32 3.29
C ALA A 18 11.17 2.51 2.99
N LYS A 19 11.42 1.56 3.89
CA LYS A 19 12.52 0.58 3.81
C LYS A 19 12.14 -0.71 3.11
N GLU A 20 10.84 -0.97 2.94
CA GLU A 20 10.33 -2.15 2.24
C GLU A 20 9.26 -1.75 1.25
N VAL A 21 9.65 -1.67 -0.03
CA VAL A 21 8.75 -1.38 -1.15
C VAL A 21 8.74 -2.59 -2.07
N TYR A 22 7.54 -2.95 -2.51
CA TYR A 22 7.32 -4.11 -3.36
C TYR A 22 6.66 -3.69 -4.66
N TRP A 23 7.07 -4.35 -5.74
CA TRP A 23 6.41 -4.28 -7.03
C TRP A 23 5.49 -5.49 -7.21
N ASP A 24 4.24 -5.20 -7.53
CA ASP A 24 3.26 -6.18 -8.01
C ASP A 24 3.07 -5.99 -9.52
N SER A 25 3.73 -6.85 -10.30
CA SER A 25 3.64 -6.83 -11.75
C SER A 25 2.29 -7.27 -12.29
N ALA A 26 1.52 -8.07 -11.53
CA ALA A 26 0.20 -8.53 -11.97
C ALA A 26 -0.81 -7.38 -11.96
N ASN A 27 -0.69 -6.47 -11.00
CA ASN A 27 -1.58 -5.31 -10.87
C ASN A 27 -0.95 -3.97 -11.27
N ASN A 28 0.29 -3.99 -11.78
CA ASN A 28 1.08 -2.80 -12.12
C ASN A 28 1.08 -1.76 -10.99
N SER A 29 1.45 -2.19 -9.78
CA SER A 29 1.29 -1.38 -8.58
C SER A 29 2.47 -1.47 -7.61
N LEU A 30 2.71 -0.37 -6.90
CA LEU A 30 3.65 -0.31 -5.80
C LEU A 30 2.94 -0.60 -4.49
N LEU A 31 3.53 -1.47 -3.68
CA LEU A 31 3.02 -1.84 -2.38
C LEU A 31 4.01 -1.45 -1.30
N TYR A 32 3.50 -0.78 -0.28
CA TYR A 32 4.23 -0.42 0.94
C TYR A 32 3.58 -1.12 2.11
N PHE A 33 4.40 -1.58 3.04
CA PHE A 33 3.94 -2.19 4.29
C PHE A 33 4.62 -1.52 5.47
N PHE A 34 3.87 -1.28 6.53
CA PHE A 34 4.38 -0.73 7.78
C PHE A 34 3.58 -1.26 8.97
N GLU A 35 4.20 -1.26 10.14
CA GLU A 35 3.58 -1.82 11.34
C GLU A 35 2.35 -1.01 11.76
N ASP A 36 1.31 -1.71 12.23
CA ASP A 36 0.21 -1.07 12.93
C ASP A 36 0.63 -0.84 14.40
N LYS A 37 0.63 0.43 14.82
CA LYS A 37 1.09 0.81 16.17
C LYS A 37 0.14 0.36 17.29
N LYS A 38 -1.12 0.01 16.97
CA LYS A 38 -2.13 -0.38 17.96
C LYS A 38 -2.50 -1.86 17.90
N ASP A 39 -2.23 -2.54 16.78
CA ASP A 39 -2.53 -3.97 16.63
C ASP A 39 -1.34 -4.70 16.00
N SER A 40 -0.55 -5.39 16.84
CA SER A 40 0.65 -6.13 16.43
C SER A 40 0.36 -7.34 15.54
N SER A 41 -0.89 -7.80 15.48
CA SER A 41 -1.33 -8.88 14.58
C SER A 41 -1.54 -8.42 13.14
N LYS A 42 -1.63 -7.10 12.92
CA LYS A 42 -1.90 -6.48 11.63
C LYS A 42 -0.69 -5.72 11.09
N VAL A 43 -0.72 -5.53 9.78
CA VAL A 43 0.23 -4.69 9.04
C VAL A 43 -0.60 -3.73 8.18
N ASN A 44 -0.24 -2.45 8.23
CA ASN A 44 -0.81 -1.44 7.34
C ASN A 44 -0.20 -1.58 5.95
N LYS A 45 -1.03 -1.41 4.91
CA LYS A 45 -0.61 -1.45 3.51
C LYS A 45 -1.06 -0.21 2.74
N ILE A 46 -0.19 0.23 1.83
CA ILE A 46 -0.50 1.25 0.83
C ILE A 46 -0.29 0.62 -0.54
N ILE A 47 -1.28 0.75 -1.41
CA ILE A 47 -1.22 0.30 -2.80
C ILE A 47 -1.31 1.53 -3.68
N ILE A 48 -0.29 1.80 -4.49
CA ILE A 48 -0.25 2.89 -5.45
C ILE A 48 -0.35 2.32 -6.85
N ARG A 49 -1.39 2.72 -7.58
CA ARG A 49 -1.58 2.41 -9.00
C ARG A 49 -1.39 3.70 -9.80
N PRO A 50 -0.24 3.91 -10.45
CA PRO A 50 0.06 5.16 -11.16
C PRO A 50 -0.82 5.36 -12.40
N ASP A 51 -1.18 4.27 -13.08
CA ASP A 51 -1.88 4.30 -14.38
C ASP A 51 -3.34 3.85 -14.26
N TYR A 52 -4.06 4.30 -13.24
CA TYR A 52 -5.45 3.92 -13.09
C TYR A 52 -6.35 4.75 -14.01
N ASN A 53 -6.94 4.09 -15.00
CA ASN A 53 -7.90 4.71 -15.89
C ASN A 53 -9.30 4.75 -15.25
N LEU A 54 -9.69 5.92 -14.75
CA LEU A 54 -11.07 6.20 -14.37
C LEU A 54 -11.90 6.45 -15.63
N LYS A 55 -12.54 5.39 -16.14
CA LYS A 55 -13.39 5.43 -17.35
C LYS A 55 -14.40 6.58 -17.36
N LYS A 56 -14.94 6.95 -16.20
CA LYS A 56 -15.91 8.05 -16.05
C LYS A 56 -15.33 9.44 -16.41
N PHE A 57 -14.01 9.62 -16.30
CA PHE A 57 -13.35 10.91 -16.50
C PHE A 57 -12.38 10.92 -17.69
N GLY A 58 -12.16 9.77 -18.35
CA GLY A 58 -11.29 9.65 -19.53
C GLY A 58 -9.82 10.01 -19.29
N LYS A 59 -9.39 10.05 -18.02
CA LYS A 59 -8.04 10.45 -17.61
C LYS A 59 -7.37 9.34 -16.81
N THR A 60 -6.10 9.13 -17.11
CA THR A 60 -5.19 8.32 -16.29
C THR A 60 -4.81 9.14 -15.05
N ASN A 61 -5.06 8.57 -13.86
CA ASN A 61 -4.69 9.17 -12.59
C ASN A 61 -4.01 8.14 -11.71
N ALA A 62 -3.22 8.60 -10.74
CA ALA A 62 -2.73 7.75 -9.68
C ALA A 62 -3.83 7.51 -8.63
N ILE A 63 -4.09 6.25 -8.26
CA ILE A 63 -4.95 5.91 -7.12
C ILE A 63 -4.10 5.33 -6.01
N ILE A 64 -4.35 5.84 -4.79
CA ILE A 64 -3.77 5.32 -3.55
C ILE A 64 -4.88 4.63 -2.77
N THR A 65 -4.70 3.34 -2.52
CA THR A 65 -5.59 2.54 -1.68
C THR A 65 -4.89 2.20 -0.38
N LEU A 66 -5.56 2.49 0.72
CA LEU A 66 -5.07 2.22 2.07
C LEU A 66 -5.83 1.04 2.68
N GLY A 67 -5.12 0.14 3.34
CA GLY A 67 -5.77 -0.98 4.01
C GLY A 67 -4.91 -1.62 5.08
N LYS A 68 -5.45 -2.69 5.68
CA LYS A 68 -4.75 -3.53 6.66
C LYS A 68 -4.81 -4.98 6.21
N VAL A 69 -3.78 -5.74 6.54
CA VAL A 69 -3.69 -7.18 6.31
C VAL A 69 -3.15 -7.87 7.56
N ASP A 70 -3.42 -9.16 7.70
CA ASP A 70 -2.80 -9.97 8.74
C ASP A 70 -1.29 -10.08 8.53
N LYS A 71 -0.54 -10.12 9.63
CA LYS A 71 0.93 -10.27 9.62
C LYS A 71 1.36 -11.66 9.14
N ASP A 72 0.45 -12.63 9.09
CA ASP A 72 0.61 -13.87 8.32
C ASP A 72 0.75 -13.52 6.83
N ARG A 73 2.00 -13.44 6.35
CA ARG A 73 2.37 -13.03 4.98
C ARG A 73 2.15 -14.13 3.93
N LYS A 74 1.40 -15.22 4.20
CA LYS A 74 1.30 -16.36 3.26
C LYS A 74 0.79 -15.98 1.87
N GLY A 75 0.01 -14.90 1.74
CA GLY A 75 -0.54 -14.40 0.47
C GLY A 75 0.39 -13.52 -0.38
N LEU A 76 1.56 -13.12 0.11
CA LEU A 76 2.41 -12.09 -0.53
C LEU A 76 3.62 -12.66 -1.29
N LYS A 77 3.68 -13.98 -1.51
CA LYS A 77 4.83 -14.67 -2.13
C LYS A 77 5.16 -14.24 -3.57
N HIS A 78 4.21 -13.64 -4.27
CA HIS A 78 4.36 -13.19 -5.67
C HIS A 78 4.94 -11.77 -5.79
N LEU A 79 5.10 -11.05 -4.67
CA LEU A 79 5.61 -9.69 -4.68
C LEU A 79 7.13 -9.67 -4.80
N LYS A 80 7.65 -8.79 -5.67
CA LYS A 80 9.09 -8.58 -5.81
C LYS A 80 9.50 -7.39 -4.94
N LYS A 81 10.38 -7.60 -3.95
CA LYS A 81 10.97 -6.49 -3.20
C LYS A 81 11.87 -5.67 -4.11
N ILE A 82 11.71 -4.35 -4.10
CA ILE A 82 12.48 -3.42 -4.94
C ILE A 82 13.27 -2.37 -4.15
N ARG A 83 12.95 -2.19 -2.86
CA ARG A 83 13.70 -1.39 -1.90
C ARG A 83 13.50 -1.97 -0.52
#